data_AF-A0A1D2S6K0-F1
#
_entry.id   AF-A0A1D2S6K0-F1
#
_cell.length_a   1.000
_cell.length_b   1.000
_cell.length_c   1.000
_cell.angle_alpha   90.00
_cell.angle_beta   90.00
_cell.angle_gamma   90.00
#
_symmetry.space_group_name_H-M   'P 1'
#
loop_
_entity.id
_entity.type
_entity.pdbx_description
1 polymer ?
#
loop_
_entity_poly.entity_id
_entity_poly.type
_entity_poly.pdbx_seq_one_letter_code
_entity_poly.pdbx_strand_id
1 'polypeptide(L)'
;MFANLINSIAGLVLVYSVVLHPTWVEQRYFPLMGFAALFLVMAVWARRSDPHPWFSWVNIIMAVALAILSLFQLATLPYLTFWVAFWVGCTVPIMASWALLYNRDLRKTAAAH
;
A
#
# COMPACT_ATOMS: atom_id res chain seq x y z
N MET A 1 -12.45 -6.62 -2.85
CA MET A 1 -12.95 -5.53 -1.97
C MET A 1 -12.27 -5.48 -0.61
N PHE A 2 -12.37 -6.53 0.22
CA PHE A 2 -11.79 -6.53 1.58
C PHE A 2 -10.27 -6.30 1.57
N ALA A 3 -9.56 -6.91 0.62
CA ALA A 3 -8.12 -6.69 0.43
C ALA A 3 -7.76 -5.22 0.14
N ASN A 4 -8.56 -4.51 -0.67
CA ASN A 4 -8.34 -3.08 -0.94
C ASN A 4 -8.64 -2.23 0.30
N LEU A 5 -9.66 -2.59 1.09
CA LEU A 5 -9.92 -1.89 2.35
C LEU A 5 -8.74 -2.03 3.32
N ILE A 6 -8.18 -3.24 3.45
CA ILE A 6 -6.97 -3.49 4.26
C ILE A 6 -5.80 -2.68 3.73
N ASN A 7 -5.54 -2.69 2.42
CA ASN A 7 -4.48 -1.88 1.80
C ASN A 7 -4.65 -0.39 2.08
N SER A 8 -5.89 0.12 2.03
CA SER A 8 -6.16 1.51 2.35
C SER A 8 -5.84 1.84 3.81
N ILE A 9 -6.30 1.02 4.74
CA ILE A 9 -6.04 1.22 6.18
C ILE A 9 -4.54 1.10 6.46
N ALA A 10 -3.88 0.07 5.94
CA ALA A 10 -2.45 -0.15 6.13
C ALA A 10 -1.60 0.98 5.54
N GLY A 11 -2.00 1.56 4.40
CA GLY A 11 -1.38 2.75 3.83
C GLY A 11 -1.45 3.95 4.77
N LEU A 12 -2.64 4.22 5.32
CA LEU A 12 -2.83 5.30 6.30
C LEU A 12 -2.03 5.07 7.57
N VAL A 13 -1.98 3.83 8.06
CA VAL A 13 -1.16 3.46 9.23
C VAL A 13 0.33 3.67 8.93
N LEU A 14 0.79 3.34 7.72
CA LEU A 14 2.18 3.60 7.32
C LEU A 14 2.48 5.10 7.31
N VAL A 15 1.64 5.93 6.69
CA VAL A 15 1.82 7.40 6.69
C VAL A 15 1.84 7.94 8.11
N TYR A 16 0.87 7.53 8.94
CA TYR A 16 0.81 7.90 10.35
C TYR A 16 2.11 7.54 11.08
N SER A 17 2.60 6.32 10.88
CA SER A 17 3.83 5.83 11.51
C SER A 17 5.05 6.63 11.06
N VAL A 18 5.17 6.91 9.76
CA VAL A 18 6.28 7.67 9.17
C VAL A 18 6.32 9.11 9.69
N VAL A 19 5.15 9.75 9.87
CA VAL A 19 5.06 11.17 10.28
C VAL A 19 5.21 11.35 11.79
N LEU A 20 4.52 10.54 12.61
CA LEU A 20 4.47 10.74 14.06
C LEU A 20 5.54 9.95 14.82
N HIS A 21 6.00 8.82 14.27
CA HIS A 21 7.01 7.98 14.89
C HIS A 21 8.09 7.56 13.87
N PRO A 22 8.89 8.50 13.32
CA PRO A 22 9.90 8.19 12.29
C PRO A 22 10.87 7.09 12.73
N THR A 23 11.20 7.08 14.03
CA THR A 23 12.08 6.08 14.65
C THR A 23 11.55 4.65 14.55
N TRP A 24 10.24 4.44 14.39
CA TRP A 24 9.67 3.10 14.17
C TRP A 24 9.93 2.60 12.76
N VAL A 25 10.03 3.50 11.78
CA VAL A 25 10.32 3.14 10.38
C VAL A 25 11.82 2.96 10.17
N GLU A 26 12.63 3.70 10.93
CA GLU A 26 14.09 3.58 10.96
C GLU A 26 14.59 2.36 11.76
N GLN A 27 13.72 1.75 12.58
CA GLN A 27 14.04 0.51 13.29
C GLN A 27 14.30 -0.62 12.30
N ARG A 28 15.47 -1.24 12.48
CA ARG A 28 16.15 -2.13 11.55
C ARG A 28 15.23 -3.27 11.04
N TYR A 29 15.03 -3.29 9.71
CA TYR A 29 14.43 -4.33 8.85
C TYR A 29 12.96 -4.71 9.05
N PHE A 30 12.45 -4.80 10.28
CA PHE A 30 11.17 -5.49 10.52
C PHE A 30 9.89 -4.72 10.11
N PRO A 31 9.73 -3.42 10.42
CA PRO A 31 8.45 -2.75 10.24
C PRO A 31 8.11 -2.52 8.76
N LEU A 32 9.07 -1.99 8.00
CA LEU A 32 8.92 -1.76 6.55
C LEU A 32 8.70 -3.05 5.76
N MET A 33 9.43 -4.11 6.11
CA MET A 33 9.25 -5.43 5.49
C MET A 33 7.85 -5.98 5.79
N GLY A 34 7.33 -5.77 7.02
CA GLY A 34 5.97 -6.13 7.40
C GLY A 34 4.92 -5.43 6.53
N PHE A 35 5.03 -4.11 6.35
CA PHE A 35 4.13 -3.37 5.45
C PHE A 35 4.28 -3.81 3.99
N ALA A 36 5.50 -4.05 3.52
CA ALA A 36 5.75 -4.51 2.16
C ALA A 36 5.09 -5.86 1.90
N ALA A 37 5.26 -6.82 2.81
CA ALA A 37 4.62 -8.12 2.72
C ALA A 37 3.09 -8.01 2.77
N LEU A 38 2.55 -7.19 3.69
CA LEU A 38 1.11 -6.96 3.79
C LEU A 38 0.54 -6.39 2.49
N PHE A 39 1.14 -5.32 1.96
CA PHE A 39 0.71 -4.71 0.70
C PHE A 39 0.81 -5.69 -0.47
N LEU A 40 1.87 -6.48 -0.54
CA LEU A 40 2.06 -7.45 -1.61
C LEU A 40 0.98 -8.54 -1.57
N VAL A 41 0.76 -9.18 -0.41
CA VAL A 41 -0.25 -10.24 -0.25
C VAL A 41 -1.64 -9.70 -0.54
N MET A 42 -1.98 -8.53 0.00
CA MET A 42 -3.28 -7.91 -0.21
C MET A 42 -3.47 -7.45 -1.66
N ALA A 43 -2.45 -6.91 -2.33
CA ALA A 43 -2.55 -6.52 -3.74
C ALA A 43 -2.68 -7.73 -4.67
N VAL A 44 -1.95 -8.82 -4.40
CA VAL A 44 -2.10 -10.08 -5.15
C VAL A 44 -3.50 -10.67 -4.93
N TRP A 45 -4.04 -10.58 -3.72
CA TRP A 45 -5.41 -11.02 -3.45
C TRP A 45 -6.44 -10.10 -4.13
N ALA A 46 -6.21 -8.78 -4.11
CA ALA A 46 -7.10 -7.79 -4.72
C ALA A 46 -7.29 -8.01 -6.22
N ARG A 47 -6.26 -8.48 -6.94
CA ARG A 47 -6.33 -8.80 -8.38
C ARG A 47 -7.52 -9.65 -8.78
N ARG A 48 -7.93 -10.59 -7.93
CA ARG A 48 -9.06 -11.49 -8.24
C ARG A 48 -10.41 -10.75 -8.25
N SER A 49 -10.48 -9.59 -7.61
CA SER A 49 -11.70 -8.81 -7.41
C SER A 49 -11.64 -7.41 -8.00
N ASP A 50 -10.50 -7.01 -8.56
CA ASP A 50 -10.33 -5.67 -9.10
C ASP A 50 -10.90 -5.57 -10.52
N PRO A 51 -11.64 -4.49 -10.83
CA PRO A 51 -12.29 -4.35 -12.14
C PRO A 51 -11.27 -4.03 -13.23
N HIS A 52 -10.15 -3.39 -12.88
CA HIS A 52 -9.02 -3.20 -13.76
C HIS A 52 -7.71 -3.63 -13.09
N PRO A 53 -6.86 -4.39 -13.80
CA PRO A 53 -5.64 -4.98 -13.22
C PRO A 53 -4.56 -3.95 -12.87
N TRP A 54 -4.62 -2.74 -13.43
CA TRP A 54 -3.60 -1.71 -13.20
C TRP A 54 -3.60 -1.17 -11.76
N PHE A 55 -4.76 -1.13 -11.08
CA PHE A 55 -4.84 -0.73 -9.66
C PHE A 55 -3.99 -1.65 -8.77
N SER A 56 -4.18 -2.96 -8.94
CA SER A 56 -3.39 -3.98 -8.25
C SER A 56 -1.90 -3.95 -8.63
N TRP A 57 -1.57 -3.69 -9.90
CA TRP A 57 -0.17 -3.61 -10.35
C TRP A 57 0.58 -2.46 -9.68
N VAL A 58 -0.02 -1.28 -9.56
CA VAL A 58 0.61 -0.15 -8.87
C VAL A 58 0.92 -0.52 -7.42
N ASN A 59 -0.04 -1.13 -6.71
CA ASN A 59 0.17 -1.54 -5.32
C ASN A 59 1.26 -2.61 -5.17
N ILE A 60 1.34 -3.56 -6.11
CA ILE A 60 2.42 -4.57 -6.15
C ILE A 60 3.77 -3.89 -6.34
N ILE A 61 3.89 -2.95 -7.30
CA ILE A 61 5.14 -2.24 -7.56
C ILE A 61 5.57 -1.42 -6.33
N MET A 62 4.63 -0.74 -5.67
CA MET A 62 4.90 0.00 -4.44
C MET A 62 5.35 -0.93 -3.30
N ALA A 63 4.73 -2.11 -3.16
CA ALA A 63 5.13 -3.11 -2.18
C ALA A 63 6.54 -3.64 -2.44
N VAL A 64 6.88 -3.91 -3.70
CA VAL A 64 8.23 -4.35 -4.11
C VAL A 64 9.26 -3.26 -3.85
N ALA A 65 8.96 -2.00 -4.18
CA ALA A 65 9.84 -0.87 -3.88
C ALA A 65 10.11 -0.75 -2.38
N LEU A 66 9.07 -0.91 -1.55
CA LEU A 66 9.19 -0.89 -0.10
C LEU A 66 10.00 -2.08 0.44
N ALA A 67 9.82 -3.28 -0.14
CA ALA A 67 10.60 -4.46 0.20
C ALA A 67 12.09 -4.27 -0.12
N ILE A 68 12.41 -3.77 -1.32
CA ILE A 68 13.78 -3.47 -1.74
C ILE A 68 14.40 -2.46 -0.79
N LEU A 69 13.69 -1.37 -0.48
CA LEU A 69 14.15 -0.35 0.47
C LEU A 69 14.44 -0.95 1.85
N SER A 70 13.57 -1.87 2.30
CA SER A 70 13.73 -2.51 3.61
C SER A 70 15.01 -3.35 3.70
N LEU A 71 15.59 -3.82 2.60
CA LEU A 71 16.83 -4.63 2.63
C LEU A 71 18.09 -3.79 2.90
N PHE A 72 18.02 -2.46 2.75
CA PHE A 72 19.15 -1.57 2.99
C PHE A 72 19.30 -1.22 4.47
N GLN A 73 20.46 -0.71 4.85
CA GLN A 73 20.69 -0.19 6.19
C GLN A 73 19.99 1.18 6.35
N LEU A 74 18.68 1.15 6.57
CA LEU A 74 17.78 2.32 6.55
C LEU A 74 18.27 3.52 7.40
N ALA A 75 18.95 3.25 8.51
CA ALA A 75 19.55 4.27 9.37
C ALA A 75 20.58 5.17 8.68
N THR A 76 21.20 4.73 7.57
CA THR A 76 22.15 5.56 6.81
C THR A 76 21.46 6.46 5.78
N LEU A 77 20.18 6.25 5.50
CA LEU A 77 19.39 6.97 4.50
C LEU A 77 18.02 7.41 5.07
N PRO A 78 17.98 8.20 6.16
CA PRO A 78 16.73 8.52 6.87
C PRO A 78 15.75 9.32 6.00
N TYR A 79 16.24 10.31 5.25
CA TYR A 79 15.40 11.12 4.35
C TYR A 79 14.78 10.29 3.23
N LEU A 80 15.56 9.42 2.59
CA LEU A 80 15.06 8.56 1.52
C LEU A 80 14.01 7.58 2.07
N THR A 81 14.30 6.99 3.23
CA THR A 81 13.40 6.06 3.92
C THR A 81 12.06 6.72 4.24
N PHE A 82 12.11 7.91 4.83
CA PHE A 82 10.94 8.73 5.14
C PHE A 82 10.12 9.02 3.88
N TRP A 83 10.73 9.61 2.85
CA TRP A 83 10.00 10.06 1.67
C TRP A 83 9.41 8.90 0.88
N VAL A 84 10.14 7.80 0.70
CA VAL A 84 9.63 6.64 -0.03
C VAL A 84 8.47 5.99 0.74
N ALA A 85 8.63 5.77 2.05
CA ALA A 85 7.57 5.19 2.87
C ALA A 85 6.32 6.08 2.90
N PHE A 86 6.50 7.40 2.98
CA PHE A 86 5.42 8.38 2.92
C PHE A 86 4.67 8.31 1.58
N TRP A 87 5.38 8.37 0.45
CA TRP A 87 4.75 8.33 -0.88
C TRP A 87 4.07 6.99 -1.17
N VAL A 88 4.67 5.88 -0.74
CA VAL A 88 4.03 4.55 -0.81
C VAL A 88 2.76 4.52 0.04
N GLY A 89 2.85 4.99 1.28
CA GLY A 89 1.73 5.08 2.21
C GLY A 89 0.58 5.96 1.72
N CYS A 90 0.84 6.97 0.88
CA CYS A 90 -0.19 7.78 0.23
C CYS A 90 -0.76 7.14 -1.04
N THR A 91 0.11 6.54 -1.87
CA THR A 91 -0.29 6.00 -3.19
C THR A 91 -1.16 4.75 -3.07
N VAL A 92 -0.78 3.82 -2.19
CA VAL A 92 -1.51 2.56 -1.98
C VAL A 92 -2.99 2.79 -1.59
N PRO A 93 -3.33 3.64 -0.60
CA PRO A 93 -4.72 3.88 -0.23
C PRO A 93 -5.50 4.63 -1.31
N ILE A 94 -4.87 5.54 -2.06
CA ILE A 94 -5.52 6.21 -3.19
C ILE A 94 -5.96 5.16 -4.22
N MET A 95 -5.03 4.31 -4.65
CA MET A 95 -5.32 3.28 -5.67
C MET A 95 -6.32 2.24 -5.17
N ALA A 96 -6.19 1.79 -3.92
CA ALA A 96 -7.12 0.85 -3.32
C ALA A 96 -8.53 1.46 -3.16
N SER A 97 -8.64 2.74 -2.82
CA SER A 97 -9.92 3.45 -2.73
C SER A 97 -10.57 3.64 -4.11
N TRP A 98 -9.77 3.96 -5.13
CA TRP A 98 -10.25 4.00 -6.52
C TRP A 98 -10.84 2.66 -6.96
N ALA A 99 -10.13 1.55 -6.71
CA ALA A 99 -10.63 0.21 -7.03
C ALA A 99 -11.94 -0.13 -6.29
N LEU A 100 -12.09 0.33 -5.04
CA LEU A 100 -13.33 0.17 -4.27
C LEU A 100 -14.50 0.96 -4.84
N LEU A 101 -14.27 2.23 -5.20
CA LEU A 101 -15.29 3.10 -5.79
C LEU A 101 -15.74 2.58 -7.16
N TYR A 102 -14.79 2.21 -8.02
CA TYR A 102 -15.11 1.66 -9.35
C TYR A 102 -15.95 0.39 -9.27
N ASN A 103 -15.60 -0.54 -8.37
CA ASN A 103 -16.39 -1.75 -8.13
C ASN A 103 -17.79 -1.49 -7.58
N ARG A 104 -17.97 -0.40 -6.82
CA ARG A 104 -19.28 0.00 -6.32
C ARG A 104 -20.15 0.51 -7.47
N ASP A 105 -19.61 1.36 -8.33
CA ASP A 105 -20.37 1.94 -9.44
C ASP A 105 -20.73 0.88 -10.49
N LEU A 106 -19.82 -0.04 -10.82
CA LEU A 106 -20.11 -1.17 -11.73
C LEU A 106 -21.25 -2.07 -11.22
N ARG A 107 -21.36 -2.26 -9.91
CA ARG A 107 -22.47 -3.06 -9.34
C ARG A 107 -23.78 -2.30 -9.33
N LYS A 108 -23.75 -0.98 -9.15
CA LYS A 108 -24.95 -0.14 -9.25
C LYS A 108 -25.51 -0.14 -10.67
N THR A 109 -24.65 -0.04 -11.68
CA THR A 109 -25.10 -0.09 -13.08
C THR A 109 -25.64 -1.47 -13.45
N ALA A 110 -25.00 -2.55 -12.99
CA ALA A 110 -25.50 -3.91 -13.23
C ALA A 110 -26.86 -4.19 -12.56
N ALA A 111 -27.16 -3.57 -11.41
CA ALA A 111 -28.44 -3.75 -10.72
C ALA A 111 -29.58 -2.87 -11.27
N ALA A 112 -29.27 -1.94 -12.17
CA ALA A 112 -30.25 -1.06 -12.81
C ALA A 112 -30.78 -1.61 -14.15
N HIS A 113 -30.25 -2.76 -14.59
CA HIS A 113 -30.67 -3.51 -15.78
C HIS A 113 -31.26 -4.86 -15.37
#